data_AF-A0A8T7GM14-F1
#
_entry.id   AF-A0A8T7GM14-F1
#
_cell.length_a   1.000
_cell.length_b   1.000
_cell.length_c   1.000
_cell.angle_alpha   90.00
_cell.angle_beta   90.00
_cell.angle_gamma   90.00
#
_symmetry.space_group_name_H-M   'P 1'
#
loop_
_entity.id
_entity.type
_entity.pdbx_description
1 polymer ?
#
loop_
_entity_poly.entity_id
_entity_poly.type
_entity_poly.pdbx_seq_one_letter_code
_entity_poly.pdbx_strand_id
1 'polypeptide(L)'
;MTNIKIFIMGNIRRSRGYAYEMSIVKRFQAKKGGDARRLGGSSTGLPDVMATIHIENTHKIYSCEAKSSRYDLCFIPIDQIQRCYAILGMFAAAYNEMWVMFAFGFKN
;
A
#
# COMPACT_ATOMS: atom_id res chain seq x y z
N MET A 1 -19.99 1.67 22.95
CA MET A 1 -18.57 1.31 22.71
C MET A 1 -18.52 -0.15 22.30
N THR A 2 -18.33 -0.44 21.02
CA THR A 2 -18.37 -1.82 20.50
C THR A 2 -16.99 -2.46 20.62
N ASN A 3 -16.87 -3.50 21.44
CA ASN A 3 -15.65 -4.29 21.55
C ASN A 3 -15.54 -5.23 20.34
N ILE A 4 -14.68 -4.88 19.38
CA ILE A 4 -14.33 -5.77 18.28
C ILE A 4 -13.11 -6.59 18.70
N LYS A 5 -13.30 -7.89 18.97
CA LYS A 5 -12.19 -8.85 19.09
C LYS A 5 -11.86 -9.38 17.69
N ILE A 6 -10.67 -9.05 17.20
CA ILE A 6 -10.13 -9.55 15.92
C ILE A 6 -9.13 -10.67 16.24
N PHE A 7 -9.40 -11.89 15.78
CA PHE A 7 -8.45 -13.00 15.79
C PHE A 7 -7.87 -13.15 14.38
N ILE A 8 -6.54 -13.04 14.23
CA ILE A 8 -5.84 -13.29 12.97
C ILE A 8 -4.95 -14.50 13.15
N MET A 9 -5.36 -15.64 12.58
CA MET A 9 -4.49 -16.80 12.39
C MET A 9 -3.72 -16.64 11.08
N GLY A 10 -2.41 -16.34 11.17
CA GLY A 10 -1.55 -16.13 10.01
C GLY A 10 -0.28 -16.96 10.06
N ASN A 11 -0.09 -17.84 9.06
CA ASN A 11 1.14 -18.57 8.78
C ASN A 11 2.38 -17.67 8.87
N ILE A 12 3.42 -18.13 9.57
CA ILE A 12 4.66 -17.39 9.90
C ILE A 12 5.32 -16.74 8.67
N ARG A 13 5.14 -17.26 7.44
CA ARG A 13 5.63 -16.64 6.18
C ARG A 13 4.85 -15.39 5.72
N ARG A 14 3.54 -15.29 5.99
CA ARG A 14 2.74 -14.08 5.71
C ARG A 14 3.19 -12.88 6.53
N SER A 15 3.89 -13.09 7.64
CA SER A 15 4.26 -12.03 8.60
C SER A 15 5.24 -10.99 8.06
N ARG A 16 6.17 -11.35 7.15
CA ARG A 16 7.25 -10.44 6.72
C ARG A 16 6.82 -9.42 5.67
N GLY A 17 6.19 -9.87 4.58
CA GLY A 17 5.59 -8.97 3.59
C GLY A 17 4.55 -8.06 4.25
N TYR A 18 3.71 -8.66 5.09
CA TYR A 18 2.75 -7.94 5.91
C TYR A 18 3.39 -6.86 6.79
N ALA A 19 4.47 -7.17 7.52
CA ALA A 19 5.14 -6.18 8.36
C ALA A 19 5.72 -5.02 7.54
N TYR A 20 6.25 -5.31 6.35
CA TYR A 20 6.76 -4.28 5.46
C TYR A 20 5.64 -3.39 4.90
N GLU A 21 4.55 -3.99 4.38
CA GLU A 21 3.34 -3.30 3.95
C GLU A 21 2.77 -2.41 5.07
N MET A 22 2.67 -2.94 6.30
CA MET A 22 2.21 -2.18 7.46
C MET A 22 3.16 -1.04 7.84
N SER A 23 4.47 -1.16 7.60
CA SER A 23 5.42 -0.06 7.82
C SER A 23 5.16 1.10 6.86
N ILE A 24 4.77 0.82 5.61
CA ILE A 24 4.39 1.83 4.61
C ILE A 24 3.11 2.53 5.07
N VAL A 25 2.09 1.76 5.48
CA VAL A 25 0.82 2.30 6.02
C VAL A 25 1.09 3.27 7.17
N LYS A 26 1.91 2.87 8.15
CA LYS A 26 2.26 3.72 9.30
C LYS A 26 2.98 5.00 8.89
N ARG A 27 3.86 4.96 7.88
CA ARG A 27 4.58 6.14 7.38
C ARG A 27 3.63 7.17 6.77
N PHE A 28 2.61 6.72 6.01
CA PHE A 28 1.58 7.62 5.48
C PHE A 28 0.69 8.18 6.59
N GLN A 29 0.23 7.33 7.51
CA GLN A 29 -0.61 7.76 8.64
C GLN A 29 0.10 8.75 9.59
N ALA A 30 1.43 8.74 9.63
CA ALA A 30 2.21 9.72 10.39
C ALA A 30 2.29 11.10 9.70
N LYS A 31 1.89 11.23 8.43
CA LYS A 31 1.82 12.52 7.73
C LYS A 31 0.53 13.25 8.10
N LYS A 32 0.61 14.59 8.16
CA LYS A 32 -0.59 15.44 8.29
C LYS A 32 -1.56 15.12 7.16
N GLY A 33 -2.84 14.88 7.49
CA GLY A 33 -3.86 14.56 6.50
C GLY A 33 -3.66 13.23 5.78
N GLY A 34 -2.75 12.37 6.26
CA GLY A 34 -2.47 11.06 5.67
C GLY A 34 -3.42 9.99 6.18
N ASP A 35 -4.00 9.21 5.27
CA ASP A 35 -4.63 7.93 5.59
C ASP A 35 -4.10 6.83 4.65
N ALA A 36 -4.05 5.60 5.15
CA ALA A 36 -3.59 4.47 4.37
C ALA A 36 -4.22 3.17 4.84
N ARG A 37 -4.46 2.26 3.89
CA ARG A 37 -4.97 0.91 4.13
C ARG A 37 -4.20 -0.09 3.28
N ARG A 38 -3.85 -1.21 3.92
CA ARG A 38 -3.40 -2.41 3.22
C ARG A 38 -4.61 -3.10 2.62
N LEU A 39 -4.55 -3.49 1.34
CA LEU A 39 -5.68 -4.11 0.63
C LEU A 39 -5.68 -5.63 0.62
N GLY A 40 -4.62 -6.26 1.14
CA GLY A 40 -4.56 -7.69 1.39
C GLY A 40 -4.11 -8.53 0.20
N GLY A 41 -3.15 -9.42 0.42
CA GLY A 41 -2.53 -10.23 -0.65
C GLY A 41 -3.41 -11.30 -1.31
N SER A 42 -4.68 -11.46 -0.91
CA SER A 42 -5.66 -12.31 -1.60
C SER A 42 -6.50 -11.54 -2.63
N SER A 43 -6.38 -10.22 -2.67
CA SER A 43 -7.15 -9.35 -3.55
C SER A 43 -6.55 -9.38 -4.95
N THR A 44 -6.93 -10.36 -5.76
CA THR A 44 -6.55 -10.46 -7.17
C THR A 44 -7.05 -9.22 -7.91
N GLY A 45 -6.16 -8.26 -8.20
CA GLY A 45 -6.51 -7.03 -8.91
C GLY A 45 -6.16 -5.72 -8.20
N LEU A 46 -5.81 -5.77 -6.90
CA LEU A 46 -5.52 -4.57 -6.12
C LEU A 46 -4.01 -4.40 -5.85
N PRO A 47 -3.51 -3.16 -5.67
CA PRO A 47 -2.18 -2.92 -5.12
C PRO A 47 -2.10 -3.36 -3.65
N ASP A 48 -0.89 -3.52 -3.11
CA ASP A 48 -0.71 -3.95 -1.71
C ASP A 48 -1.23 -2.91 -0.71
N VAL A 49 -0.98 -1.62 -0.98
CA VAL A 49 -1.39 -0.50 -0.15
C VAL A 49 -2.01 0.61 -1.01
N MET A 50 -3.09 1.20 -0.51
CA MET A 50 -3.59 2.50 -0.98
C MET A 50 -3.39 3.52 0.13
N ALA A 51 -2.97 4.73 -0.26
CA ALA A 51 -2.81 5.84 0.67
C ALA A 51 -3.30 7.15 0.05
N THR A 52 -3.70 8.08 0.91
CA THR A 52 -4.12 9.42 0.52
C THR A 52 -3.45 10.45 1.41
N ILE A 53 -3.23 11.65 0.88
CA ILE A 53 -2.80 12.82 1.65
C ILE A 53 -3.68 13.99 1.27
N HIS A 54 -4.40 14.53 2.26
CA HIS A 54 -5.30 15.66 2.10
C HIS A 54 -4.86 16.82 3.00
N ILE A 55 -4.28 17.86 2.40
CA ILE A 55 -3.87 19.08 3.11
C ILE A 55 -4.25 20.26 2.23
N GLU A 56 -5.06 21.17 2.77
CA GLU A 56 -5.49 22.39 2.05
C GLU A 56 -6.08 22.05 0.68
N ASN A 57 -5.51 22.57 -0.41
CA ASN A 57 -5.97 22.32 -1.78
C ASN A 57 -5.28 21.12 -2.47
N THR A 58 -4.59 20.30 -1.69
CA THR A 58 -3.80 19.17 -2.19
C THR A 58 -4.51 17.86 -1.86
N HIS A 59 -4.91 17.12 -2.91
CA HIS A 59 -5.57 15.82 -2.79
C HIS A 59 -4.74 14.78 -3.53
N LYS A 60 -3.85 14.10 -2.80
CA LYS A 60 -2.98 13.07 -3.36
C LYS A 60 -3.51 11.68 -3.07
N ILE A 61 -3.39 10.79 -4.04
CA ILE A 61 -3.63 9.36 -3.87
C ILE A 61 -2.42 8.57 -4.37
N TYR A 62 -2.12 7.49 -3.67
CA TYR A 62 -1.02 6.59 -3.93
C TYR A 62 -1.56 5.17 -4.05
N SER A 63 -1.20 4.48 -5.13
CA SER A 63 -1.27 3.02 -5.22
C SER A 63 0.15 2.48 -5.05
N CYS A 64 0.32 1.48 -4.19
CA CYS A 64 1.64 1.00 -3.82
C CYS A 64 1.74 -0.52 -3.98
N GLU A 65 2.72 -0.97 -4.75
CA GLU A 65 3.21 -2.36 -4.71
C GLU A 65 4.46 -2.39 -3.82
N ALA A 66 4.44 -3.27 -2.82
CA ALA A 66 5.45 -3.37 -1.79
C ALA A 66 6.19 -4.71 -1.88
N LYS A 67 7.49 -4.66 -2.11
CA LYS A 67 8.34 -5.85 -2.11
C LYS A 67 9.41 -5.75 -1.05
N SER A 68 9.65 -6.84 -0.32
CA SER A 68 10.78 -6.94 0.60
C SER A 68 11.67 -8.12 0.21
N SER A 69 12.97 -7.89 0.14
CA SER A 69 13.97 -8.88 -0.28
C SER A 69 15.15 -8.89 0.70
N ARG A 70 15.79 -10.05 0.82
CA ARG A 70 17.11 -10.18 1.46
C ARG A 70 18.26 -10.00 0.48
N TYR A 71 17.94 -9.95 -0.81
CA TYR A 71 18.87 -9.68 -1.88
C TYR A 71 18.76 -8.22 -2.28
N ASP A 72 19.78 -7.74 -2.94
CA ASP A 72 19.94 -6.42 -3.56
C ASP A 72 19.07 -6.21 -4.82
N LEU A 73 18.38 -7.25 -5.29
CA LEU A 73 17.47 -7.18 -6.43
C LEU A 73 16.02 -7.50 -6.05
N CYS A 74 15.09 -6.82 -6.72
CA CYS A 74 13.67 -7.11 -6.63
C CYS A 74 12.96 -6.82 -7.95
N PHE A 75 12.10 -7.76 -8.38
CA PHE A 75 11.34 -7.66 -9.61
C PHE A 75 9.88 -7.36 -9.32
N ILE A 76 9.27 -6.49 -10.14
CA ILE A 76 7.84 -6.23 -10.14
C ILE A 76 7.28 -6.71 -11.47
N PRO A 77 6.48 -7.80 -11.47
CA PRO A 77 5.77 -8.25 -12.66
C PRO A 77 4.90 -7.15 -13.28
N ILE A 78 4.85 -7.14 -14.61
CA ILE A 78 4.17 -6.08 -15.39
C ILE A 78 2.67 -5.98 -15.07
N ASP A 79 2.01 -7.10 -14.79
CA ASP A 79 0.61 -7.14 -14.37
C ASP A 79 0.41 -6.39 -13.04
N GLN A 80 1.39 -6.43 -12.13
CA GLN A 80 1.32 -5.69 -10.88
C GLN A 80 1.43 -4.18 -11.09
N ILE A 81 2.30 -3.76 -12.00
CA ILE A 81 2.42 -2.36 -12.43
C ILE A 81 1.10 -1.87 -13.02
N GLN A 82 0.52 -2.64 -13.93
CA GLN A 82 -0.76 -2.33 -14.57
C GLN A 82 -1.90 -2.21 -13.55
N ARG A 83 -1.98 -3.11 -12.56
CA ARG A 83 -2.98 -3.04 -11.48
C ARG A 83 -2.85 -1.76 -10.66
N CYS A 84 -1.63 -1.38 -10.29
CA CYS A 84 -1.38 -0.15 -9.54
C CYS A 84 -1.80 1.08 -10.34
N TYR A 85 -1.60 1.09 -11.66
CA TYR A 85 -2.04 2.18 -12.51
C TYR A 85 -3.57 2.21 -12.66
N ALA A 86 -4.18 1.07 -12.98
CA ALA A 86 -5.60 0.97 -13.31
C ALA A 86 -6.51 1.45 -12.17
N ILE A 87 -6.19 1.10 -10.92
CA ILE A 87 -7.00 1.48 -9.76
C ILE A 87 -7.05 3.00 -9.54
N LEU A 88 -5.99 3.74 -9.89
CA LEU A 88 -5.96 5.20 -9.75
C LEU A 88 -6.96 5.87 -10.70
N GLY A 89 -7.20 5.28 -11.87
CA GLY A 89 -8.18 5.78 -12.84
C GLY A 89 -9.60 5.87 -12.27
N MET A 90 -9.96 5.03 -11.30
CA MET A 90 -11.26 5.08 -10.61
C MET A 90 -11.47 6.36 -9.80
N PHE A 91 -10.39 7.08 -9.47
CA PHE A 91 -10.39 8.24 -8.60
C PHE A 91 -10.02 9.55 -9.31
N ALA A 92 -9.87 9.52 -10.64
CA ALA A 92 -9.36 10.66 -11.43
C ALA A 92 -10.17 11.96 -11.26
N ALA A 93 -11.46 11.88 -10.96
CA ALA A 93 -12.31 13.05 -10.73
C ALA A 93 -12.15 13.69 -9.34
N ALA A 94 -11.57 12.97 -8.37
CA ALA A 94 -11.50 13.38 -6.96
C ALA A 94 -10.09 13.81 -6.50
N TYR A 95 -9.05 13.44 -7.25
CA TYR A 95 -7.65 13.69 -6.87
C TYR A 95 -6.92 14.43 -7.98
N ASN A 96 -6.22 15.50 -7.61
CA ASN A 96 -5.42 16.30 -8.54
C ASN A 96 -3.98 15.81 -8.66
N GLU A 97 -3.54 14.90 -7.78
CA GLU A 97 -2.25 14.24 -7.86
C GLU A 97 -2.39 12.73 -7.62
N MET A 98 -1.92 11.92 -8.57
CA MET A 98 -2.02 10.45 -8.52
C MET A 98 -0.65 9.84 -8.74
N TRP A 99 -0.24 8.94 -7.84
CA TRP A 99 1.10 8.38 -7.81
C TRP A 99 1.06 6.85 -7.75
N VAL A 100 1.75 6.19 -8.68
CA VAL A 100 2.11 4.78 -8.54
C VAL A 100 3.45 4.72 -7.80
N MET A 101 3.49 4.00 -6.69
CA MET A 101 4.67 3.86 -5.84
C MET A 101 5.15 2.41 -5.78
N PHE A 102 6.43 2.20 -6.03
CA PHE A 102 7.08 0.91 -5.83
C PHE A 102 7.96 0.98 -4.59
N ALA A 103 7.56 0.28 -3.53
CA ALA A 103 8.26 0.30 -2.26
C ALA A 103 9.14 -0.95 -2.11
N PHE A 104 10.45 -0.75 -2.00
CA PHE A 104 11.42 -1.83 -1.82
C PHE A 104 12.02 -1.82 -0.41
N GLY A 105 11.87 -2.95 0.28
CA GLY A 105 12.43 -3.18 1.61
C GLY A 105 13.62 -4.12 1.51
N PHE A 106 14.81 -3.56 1.30
CA PHE A 106 16.07 -4.30 1.35
C PHE A 106 16.55 -4.41 2.79
N LYS A 107 16.89 -5.62 3.21
CA LYS A 107 17.54 -5.84 4.51
C LYS A 107 19.03 -5.92 4.30
N ASN A 108 19.77 -5.04 4.96
CA ASN A 108 21.21 -5.17 5.16
C ASN A 108 21.51 -6.33 6.12
#